data_AF-A0A366MGB1-F1
#
_entry.id   AF-A0A366MGB1-F1
#
_cell.length_a   1.000
_cell.length_b   1.000
_cell.length_c   1.000
_cell.angle_alpha   90.00
_cell.angle_beta   90.00
_cell.angle_gamma   90.00
#
_symmetry.space_group_name_H-M   'P 1'
#
loop_
_entity.id
_entity.type
_entity.pdbx_description
1 polymer ?
#
loop_
_entity_poly.entity_id
_entity_poly.type
_entity_poly.pdbx_seq_one_letter_code
_entity_poly.pdbx_strand_id
1 'polypeptide(L)'
;MVVKVGVAKLGNIASGVMAELLLDERADREDMMTFMATSGTKLQKEDVDRVVSNLKAWQPDFAIVVSPNGVLEGPVGAREDLKAAGIPTIVITDDVTTKKEGWEALKASGFGYIIVKADAMIGARREFLDPVEMADYNGNLVKVLALTGAFRKLQMELDKVIDQVKAGKKGAELELPKLVLNSDNSTKGEFTNPYALAKARAAYEIAQAVAGVNVKGCFMTKEWTDYVPIVASAHEMMRAAANLCDQARELEKGCDGIIRKPHKKTGEIVSKVALISKPE
;
A
#
# COMPACT_ATOMS: atom_id res chain seq x y z
N MET A 1 -9.01 15.67 -20.27
CA MET A 1 -9.79 14.48 -19.90
C MET A 1 -9.62 14.30 -18.40
N VAL A 2 -10.68 13.96 -17.65
CA VAL A 2 -10.57 13.63 -16.23
C VAL A 2 -10.40 12.12 -16.12
N VAL A 3 -9.30 11.66 -15.52
CA VAL A 3 -8.99 10.23 -15.36
C VAL A 3 -9.83 9.63 -14.24
N LYS A 4 -10.49 8.50 -14.52
CA LYS A 4 -11.27 7.76 -13.55
C LYS A 4 -10.48 6.60 -12.96
N VAL A 5 -10.16 6.67 -11.68
CA VAL A 5 -9.43 5.62 -10.96
C VAL A 5 -10.38 4.84 -10.04
N GLY A 6 -10.59 3.57 -10.35
CA GLY A 6 -11.41 2.69 -9.51
C GLY A 6 -10.57 1.98 -8.45
N VAL A 7 -11.02 1.91 -7.20
CA VAL A 7 -10.32 1.18 -6.13
C VAL A 7 -11.24 0.12 -5.51
N ALA A 8 -10.91 -1.15 -5.72
CA ALA A 8 -11.52 -2.29 -5.05
C ALA A 8 -10.74 -2.60 -3.78
N LYS A 9 -11.22 -2.11 -2.63
CA LYS A 9 -10.62 -2.42 -1.33
C LYS A 9 -11.25 -3.69 -0.75
N LEU A 10 -10.49 -4.78 -0.82
CA LEU A 10 -10.92 -6.09 -0.37
C LEU A 10 -10.17 -6.48 0.91
N GLY A 11 -10.85 -6.45 2.06
CA GLY A 11 -10.19 -6.59 3.35
C GLY A 11 -9.36 -5.35 3.74
N ASN A 12 -8.32 -5.54 4.56
CA ASN A 12 -7.52 -4.43 5.04
C ASN A 12 -6.02 -4.72 5.03
N ILE A 13 -5.27 -3.81 4.40
CA ILE A 13 -3.83 -3.59 4.54
C ILE A 13 -3.61 -2.07 4.62
N ALA A 14 -2.50 -1.61 5.19
CA ALA A 14 -2.27 -0.18 5.39
C ALA A 14 -2.21 0.58 4.06
N SER A 15 -1.64 -0.01 3.02
CA SER A 15 -1.62 0.58 1.67
C SER A 15 -3.02 0.80 1.09
N GLY A 16 -3.99 -0.05 1.45
CA GLY A 16 -5.39 0.06 1.02
C GLY A 16 -6.20 1.08 1.81
N VAL A 17 -5.73 1.53 2.97
CA VAL A 17 -6.34 2.65 3.71
C VAL A 17 -6.00 3.99 3.05
N MET A 18 -4.87 4.07 2.34
CA MET A 18 -4.33 5.32 1.80
C MET A 18 -4.31 5.36 0.26
N ALA A 19 -4.72 4.29 -0.44
CA ALA A 19 -4.45 4.09 -1.87
C ALA A 19 -4.92 5.24 -2.77
N GLU A 20 -6.14 5.74 -2.56
CA GLU A 20 -6.75 6.87 -3.27
C GLU A 20 -6.36 8.22 -2.66
N LEU A 21 -6.23 8.28 -1.33
CA LEU A 21 -5.92 9.52 -0.61
C LEU A 21 -4.50 10.04 -0.93
N LEU A 22 -3.58 9.15 -1.25
CA LEU A 22 -2.21 9.50 -1.66
C LEU A 22 -2.15 10.17 -3.04
N LEU A 23 -3.19 10.05 -3.86
CA LEU A 23 -3.26 10.60 -5.21
C LEU A 23 -3.84 12.01 -5.25
N ASP A 24 -4.60 12.41 -4.24
CA ASP A 24 -5.22 13.74 -4.16
C ASP A 24 -5.30 14.21 -2.69
N GLU A 25 -4.13 14.51 -2.13
CA GLU A 25 -3.91 14.73 -0.71
C GLU A 25 -4.61 15.98 -0.14
N ARG A 26 -5.13 16.85 -1.01
CA ARG A 26 -5.88 18.07 -0.65
C ARG A 26 -7.28 18.13 -1.25
N ALA A 27 -7.72 17.08 -1.95
CA ALA A 27 -8.97 17.08 -2.71
C ALA A 27 -9.08 18.27 -3.68
N ASP A 28 -7.95 18.66 -4.30
CA ASP A 28 -7.85 19.84 -5.17
C ASP A 28 -7.39 19.54 -6.60
N ARG A 29 -7.15 18.27 -6.93
CA ARG A 29 -6.89 17.84 -8.31
C ARG A 29 -8.16 17.89 -9.15
N GLU A 30 -8.04 18.46 -10.33
CA GLU A 30 -9.13 18.57 -11.31
C GLU A 30 -8.93 17.59 -12.49
N ASP A 31 -7.78 16.94 -12.57
CA ASP A 31 -7.39 16.04 -13.67
C ASP A 31 -7.79 14.58 -13.47
N MET A 32 -8.26 14.21 -12.27
CA MET A 32 -8.70 12.86 -11.95
C MET A 32 -9.89 12.85 -10.98
N MET A 33 -10.54 11.69 -10.88
CA MET A 33 -11.50 11.38 -9.83
C MET A 33 -11.32 9.92 -9.41
N THR A 34 -11.52 9.64 -8.13
CA THR A 34 -11.48 8.29 -7.57
C THR A 34 -12.86 7.81 -7.16
N PHE A 35 -13.07 6.51 -7.29
CA PHE A 35 -14.21 5.83 -6.68
C PHE A 35 -13.72 4.56 -5.99
N MET A 36 -13.83 4.52 -4.66
CA MET A 36 -13.51 3.34 -3.88
C MET A 36 -14.79 2.56 -3.54
N ALA A 37 -14.80 1.28 -3.89
CA ALA A 37 -15.76 0.31 -3.40
C ALA A 37 -15.04 -0.66 -2.45
N THR A 38 -15.65 -0.97 -1.30
CA THR A 38 -15.03 -1.82 -0.29
C THR A 38 -15.94 -2.95 0.18
N SER A 39 -15.34 -4.11 0.45
CA SER A 39 -15.99 -5.24 1.12
C SER A 39 -15.93 -5.14 2.66
N GLY A 40 -15.42 -4.01 3.18
CA GLY A 40 -15.04 -3.91 4.58
C GLY A 40 -13.91 -4.88 4.89
N THR A 41 -14.10 -5.73 5.90
CA THR A 41 -13.09 -6.71 6.35
C THR A 41 -13.21 -8.06 5.67
N LYS A 42 -14.21 -8.28 4.81
CA LYS A 42 -14.53 -9.60 4.26
C LYS A 42 -13.92 -9.82 2.88
N LEU A 43 -13.69 -11.09 2.55
CA LEU A 43 -13.14 -11.56 1.27
C LEU A 43 -13.98 -12.70 0.67
N GLN A 44 -15.24 -12.86 1.12
CA GLN A 44 -16.13 -13.87 0.58
C GLN A 44 -16.56 -13.49 -0.84
N LYS A 45 -16.99 -14.48 -1.63
CA LYS A 45 -17.30 -14.29 -3.04
C LYS A 45 -18.34 -13.19 -3.27
N GLU A 46 -19.42 -13.18 -2.50
CA GLU A 46 -20.53 -12.22 -2.65
C GLU A 46 -20.08 -10.79 -2.32
N ASP A 47 -19.17 -10.65 -1.35
CA ASP A 47 -18.59 -9.37 -0.97
C ASP A 47 -17.69 -8.80 -2.07
N VAL A 48 -16.87 -9.67 -2.68
CA VAL A 48 -16.01 -9.32 -3.81
C VAL A 48 -16.85 -8.96 -5.03
N ASP A 49 -17.84 -9.79 -5.37
CA ASP A 49 -18.73 -9.60 -6.52
C ASP A 49 -19.46 -8.25 -6.44
N ARG A 50 -19.93 -7.86 -5.23
CA ARG A 50 -20.56 -6.55 -4.98
C ARG A 50 -19.60 -5.39 -5.27
N VAL A 51 -18.35 -5.47 -4.78
CA VAL A 51 -17.33 -4.43 -5.00
C VAL A 51 -17.02 -4.30 -6.50
N VAL A 52 -16.74 -5.43 -7.16
CA VAL A 52 -16.36 -5.48 -8.57
C VAL A 52 -17.50 -5.01 -9.47
N SER A 53 -18.75 -5.38 -9.16
CA SER A 53 -19.92 -4.94 -9.94
C SER A 53 -20.11 -3.43 -9.91
N ASN A 54 -19.90 -2.80 -8.74
CA ASN A 54 -19.94 -1.34 -8.62
C ASN A 54 -18.85 -0.66 -9.45
N LEU A 55 -17.62 -1.20 -9.45
CA LEU A 55 -16.54 -0.66 -10.27
C LEU A 55 -16.81 -0.81 -11.77
N LYS A 56 -17.29 -1.99 -12.21
CA LYS A 56 -17.66 -2.21 -13.62
C LYS A 56 -18.74 -1.24 -14.08
N ALA A 57 -19.75 -0.98 -13.24
CA ALA A 57 -20.81 -0.02 -13.55
C ALA A 57 -20.27 1.42 -13.66
N TRP A 58 -19.29 1.79 -12.84
CA TRP A 58 -18.69 3.12 -12.84
C TRP A 58 -17.73 3.39 -14.00
N GLN A 59 -17.19 2.32 -14.62
CA GLN A 59 -16.33 2.35 -15.80
C GLN A 59 -15.06 3.21 -15.60
N PRO A 60 -14.13 2.79 -14.71
CA PRO A 60 -12.85 3.45 -14.56
C PRO A 60 -11.94 3.25 -15.78
N ASP A 61 -10.99 4.17 -15.99
CA ASP A 61 -9.95 4.04 -17.01
C ASP A 61 -8.93 2.94 -16.63
N PHE A 62 -8.69 2.75 -15.34
CA PHE A 62 -8.01 1.60 -14.76
C PHE A 62 -8.47 1.38 -13.31
N ALA A 63 -8.30 0.16 -12.82
CA ALA A 63 -8.67 -0.23 -11.46
C ALA A 63 -7.47 -0.67 -10.63
N ILE A 64 -7.58 -0.45 -9.34
CA ILE A 64 -6.67 -0.94 -8.30
C ILE A 64 -7.43 -1.97 -7.48
N VAL A 65 -6.94 -3.21 -7.43
CA VAL A 65 -7.41 -4.23 -6.49
C VAL A 65 -6.43 -4.26 -5.33
N VAL A 66 -6.86 -3.82 -4.16
CA VAL A 66 -6.04 -3.77 -2.95
C VAL A 66 -6.53 -4.75 -1.90
N SER A 67 -5.66 -5.63 -1.44
CA SER A 67 -6.03 -6.72 -0.52
C SER A 67 -4.85 -7.30 0.25
N PRO A 68 -5.04 -7.83 1.47
CA PRO A 68 -4.08 -8.74 2.06
C PRO A 68 -4.03 -10.03 1.25
N ASN A 69 -2.83 -10.54 1.04
CA ASN A 69 -2.50 -11.71 0.25
C ASN A 69 -3.27 -11.73 -1.09
N GLY A 70 -2.81 -10.91 -2.03
CA GLY A 70 -3.42 -10.73 -3.36
C GLY A 70 -3.43 -11.97 -4.25
N VAL A 71 -2.92 -13.11 -3.80
CA VAL A 71 -3.02 -14.40 -4.50
C VAL A 71 -4.12 -15.33 -3.93
N LEU A 72 -4.90 -14.86 -2.96
CA LEU A 72 -6.12 -15.54 -2.50
C LEU A 72 -7.23 -15.50 -3.57
N GLU A 73 -8.15 -16.46 -3.49
CA GLU A 73 -9.25 -16.63 -4.45
C GLU A 73 -10.08 -15.36 -4.67
N GLY A 74 -10.45 -14.64 -3.61
CA GLY A 74 -11.22 -13.39 -3.71
C GLY A 74 -10.51 -12.30 -4.54
N PRO A 75 -9.29 -11.87 -4.15
CA PRO A 75 -8.49 -10.94 -4.95
C PRO A 75 -8.15 -11.43 -6.37
N VAL A 76 -8.02 -12.75 -6.57
CA VAL A 76 -7.84 -13.36 -7.91
C VAL A 76 -9.09 -13.16 -8.76
N GLY A 77 -10.26 -13.56 -8.26
CA GLY A 77 -11.53 -13.37 -8.96
C GLY A 77 -11.77 -11.90 -9.29
N ALA A 78 -11.51 -11.00 -8.34
CA ALA A 78 -11.71 -9.57 -8.54
C ALA A 78 -10.91 -8.99 -9.72
N ARG A 79 -9.61 -9.28 -9.79
CA ARG A 79 -8.77 -8.73 -10.88
C ARG A 79 -9.08 -9.37 -12.23
N GLU A 80 -9.40 -10.67 -12.26
CA GLU A 80 -9.76 -11.35 -13.51
C GLU A 80 -11.10 -10.85 -14.04
N ASP A 81 -12.09 -10.63 -13.18
CA ASP A 81 -13.40 -10.09 -13.56
C ASP A 81 -13.31 -8.66 -14.10
N LEU A 82 -12.48 -7.81 -13.49
CA LEU A 82 -12.23 -6.45 -13.98
C LEU A 82 -11.52 -6.47 -15.34
N LYS A 83 -10.51 -7.33 -15.51
CA LYS A 83 -9.83 -7.52 -16.79
C LYS A 83 -10.75 -8.06 -17.86
N ALA A 84 -11.63 -9.00 -17.54
CA ALA A 84 -12.64 -9.53 -18.47
C ALA A 84 -13.63 -8.43 -18.91
N ALA A 85 -13.87 -7.43 -18.07
CA ALA A 85 -14.62 -6.22 -18.42
C ALA A 85 -13.80 -5.18 -19.21
N GLY A 86 -12.55 -5.50 -19.59
CA GLY A 86 -11.68 -4.61 -20.36
C GLY A 86 -10.98 -3.53 -19.52
N ILE A 87 -11.01 -3.62 -18.20
CA ILE A 87 -10.42 -2.62 -17.29
C ILE A 87 -8.98 -3.03 -16.93
N PRO A 88 -7.96 -2.24 -17.31
CA PRO A 88 -6.58 -2.45 -16.86
C PRO A 88 -6.52 -2.45 -15.34
N THR A 89 -5.85 -3.46 -14.76
CA THR A 89 -5.92 -3.69 -13.31
C THR A 89 -4.54 -3.81 -12.68
N ILE A 90 -4.35 -3.09 -11.58
CA ILE A 90 -3.15 -3.08 -10.75
C ILE A 90 -3.48 -3.75 -9.41
N VAL A 91 -2.66 -4.68 -8.96
CA VAL A 91 -2.78 -5.32 -7.64
C VAL A 91 -1.90 -4.61 -6.62
N ILE A 92 -2.45 -4.21 -5.48
CA ILE A 92 -1.67 -3.73 -4.33
C ILE A 92 -1.83 -4.73 -3.19
N THR A 93 -0.73 -5.29 -2.70
CA THR A 93 -0.75 -6.36 -1.69
C THR A 93 0.49 -6.32 -0.79
N ASP A 94 0.39 -6.98 0.36
CA ASP A 94 1.52 -7.38 1.21
C ASP A 94 2.41 -8.46 0.55
N ASP A 95 3.39 -8.99 1.29
CA ASP A 95 4.37 -9.94 0.75
C ASP A 95 3.75 -11.30 0.33
N VAL A 96 3.46 -11.41 -0.97
CA VAL A 96 3.09 -12.67 -1.63
C VAL A 96 4.26 -13.37 -2.30
N THR A 97 5.49 -12.83 -2.27
CA THR A 97 6.66 -13.39 -2.98
C THR A 97 7.08 -14.74 -2.42
N THR A 98 6.67 -15.04 -1.19
CA THR A 98 6.85 -16.35 -0.54
C THR A 98 5.84 -17.41 -1.04
N LYS A 99 4.76 -17.00 -1.71
CA LYS A 99 3.72 -17.88 -2.27
C LYS A 99 4.06 -18.25 -3.71
N LYS A 100 5.01 -19.17 -3.89
CA LYS A 100 5.66 -19.48 -5.18
C LYS A 100 4.69 -19.56 -6.38
N GLU A 101 3.64 -20.37 -6.30
CA GLU A 101 2.70 -20.56 -7.41
C GLU A 101 1.92 -19.29 -7.75
N GLY A 102 1.33 -18.65 -6.73
CA GLY A 102 0.56 -17.41 -6.91
C GLY A 102 1.43 -16.23 -7.37
N TRP A 103 2.65 -16.13 -6.86
CA TRP A 103 3.60 -15.09 -7.25
C TRP A 103 4.05 -15.26 -8.71
N GLU A 104 4.48 -16.46 -9.12
CA GLU A 104 4.90 -16.68 -10.50
C GLU A 104 3.74 -16.47 -11.48
N ALA A 105 2.51 -16.87 -11.12
CA ALA A 105 1.31 -16.59 -11.90
C ALA A 105 1.05 -15.08 -12.04
N LEU A 106 1.11 -14.31 -10.95
CA LEU A 106 0.92 -12.85 -11.00
C LEU A 106 2.03 -12.17 -11.82
N LYS A 107 3.29 -12.60 -11.65
CA LYS A 107 4.44 -12.03 -12.36
C LYS A 107 4.36 -12.25 -13.87
N ALA A 108 3.92 -13.45 -14.30
CA ALA A 108 3.73 -13.81 -15.70
C ALA A 108 2.46 -13.21 -16.32
N SER A 109 1.54 -12.70 -15.49
CA SER A 109 0.30 -12.09 -15.96
C SER A 109 0.51 -10.72 -16.62
N GLY A 110 -0.55 -10.24 -17.27
CA GLY A 110 -0.65 -8.87 -17.78
C GLY A 110 -1.08 -7.83 -16.74
N PHE A 111 -1.28 -8.21 -15.48
CA PHE A 111 -1.63 -7.26 -14.42
C PHE A 111 -0.42 -6.43 -14.00
N GLY A 112 -0.70 -5.19 -13.58
CA GLY A 112 0.23 -4.45 -12.75
C GLY A 112 0.25 -5.01 -11.33
N TYR A 113 1.35 -4.83 -10.62
CA TYR A 113 1.44 -5.12 -9.20
C TYR A 113 2.36 -4.15 -8.47
N ILE A 114 1.98 -3.81 -7.24
CA ILE A 114 2.80 -3.13 -6.24
C ILE A 114 2.74 -4.00 -4.97
N ILE A 115 3.80 -4.75 -4.72
CA ILE A 115 3.93 -5.62 -3.54
C ILE A 115 4.68 -4.83 -2.46
N VAL A 116 4.06 -4.61 -1.31
CA VAL A 116 4.62 -3.83 -0.20
C VAL A 116 5.05 -4.80 0.91
N LYS A 117 6.30 -5.22 0.91
CA LYS A 117 6.77 -6.27 1.83
C LYS A 117 6.68 -5.89 3.31
N ALA A 118 6.74 -4.60 3.63
CA ALA A 118 6.57 -4.10 5.00
C ALA A 118 5.10 -3.95 5.43
N ASP A 119 4.11 -4.13 4.56
CA ASP A 119 2.68 -4.08 4.88
C ASP A 119 2.23 -5.37 5.58
N ALA A 120 2.82 -5.63 6.75
CA ALA A 120 2.79 -6.93 7.39
C ALA A 120 1.41 -7.26 7.98
N MET A 121 1.02 -8.54 7.81
CA MET A 121 -0.14 -9.13 8.48
C MET A 121 -0.07 -8.88 9.99
N ILE A 122 -1.21 -8.50 10.56
CA ILE A 122 -1.42 -8.27 12.00
C ILE A 122 -1.60 -9.56 12.81
N GLY A 123 -1.38 -9.50 14.13
CA GLY A 123 -1.57 -10.61 15.06
C GLY A 123 -3.03 -10.95 15.36
N ALA A 124 -3.77 -11.48 14.39
CA ALA A 124 -5.23 -11.69 14.45
C ALA A 124 -5.69 -12.88 15.33
N ARG A 125 -5.37 -12.84 16.64
CA ARG A 125 -5.87 -13.77 17.65
C ARG A 125 -6.94 -13.11 18.52
N ARG A 126 -8.00 -13.84 18.85
CA ARG A 126 -9.18 -13.30 19.56
C ARG A 126 -8.82 -12.81 20.97
N GLU A 127 -7.87 -13.46 21.60
CA GLU A 127 -7.39 -13.24 22.96
C GLU A 127 -6.56 -11.95 23.09
N PHE A 128 -6.15 -11.36 21.96
CA PHE A 128 -5.25 -10.20 21.93
C PHE A 128 -5.82 -9.05 21.08
N LEU A 129 -6.27 -9.35 19.86
CA LEU A 129 -6.61 -8.35 18.86
C LEU A 129 -8.06 -7.87 19.01
N ASP A 130 -8.26 -6.91 19.91
CA ASP A 130 -9.51 -6.14 20.00
C ASP A 130 -9.52 -4.98 18.97
N PRO A 131 -10.63 -4.23 18.85
CA PRO A 131 -10.70 -3.09 17.94
C PRO A 131 -9.64 -2.00 18.20
N VAL A 132 -9.25 -1.76 19.46
CA VAL A 132 -8.27 -0.73 19.82
C VAL A 132 -6.86 -1.16 19.40
N GLU A 133 -6.47 -2.39 19.73
CA GLU A 133 -5.18 -2.96 19.33
C GLU A 133 -5.05 -3.05 17.81
N MET A 134 -6.13 -3.39 17.12
CA MET A 134 -6.19 -3.35 15.65
C MET A 134 -5.92 -1.95 15.10
N ALA A 135 -6.53 -0.92 15.71
CA ALA A 135 -6.33 0.47 15.28
C ALA A 135 -4.90 0.96 15.57
N ASP A 136 -4.34 0.64 16.75
CA ASP A 136 -2.97 1.03 17.12
C ASP A 136 -1.94 0.44 16.16
N TYR A 137 -2.03 -0.87 15.88
CA TYR A 137 -1.14 -1.53 14.92
C TYR A 137 -1.21 -0.89 13.54
N ASN A 138 -2.43 -0.65 13.01
CA ASN A 138 -2.58 -0.03 11.69
C ASN A 138 -2.07 1.41 11.67
N GLY A 139 -2.24 2.17 12.76
CA GLY A 139 -1.67 3.51 12.89
C GLY A 139 -0.14 3.51 12.83
N ASN A 140 0.49 2.57 13.54
CA ASN A 140 1.94 2.36 13.48
C ASN A 140 2.41 1.94 12.08
N LEU A 141 1.70 1.02 11.43
CA LEU A 141 2.06 0.53 10.11
C LEU A 141 1.90 1.60 9.02
N VAL A 142 0.81 2.39 9.04
CA VAL A 142 0.62 3.55 8.15
C VAL A 142 1.78 4.53 8.30
N LYS A 143 2.20 4.81 9.55
CA LYS A 143 3.36 5.67 9.81
C LYS A 143 4.63 5.10 9.21
N VAL A 144 4.91 3.81 9.39
CA VAL A 144 6.10 3.16 8.82
C VAL A 144 6.11 3.27 7.29
N LEU A 145 5.02 2.90 6.61
CA LEU A 145 4.96 2.95 5.15
C LEU A 145 5.05 4.38 4.60
N ALA A 146 4.49 5.36 5.32
CA ALA A 146 4.61 6.77 4.96
C ALA A 146 6.05 7.29 5.12
N LEU A 147 6.67 7.05 6.27
CA LEU A 147 7.94 7.65 6.65
C LEU A 147 9.16 6.89 6.18
N THR A 148 9.00 5.68 5.64
CA THR A 148 10.07 4.97 4.90
C THR A 148 10.09 5.29 3.41
N GLY A 149 9.07 6.01 2.91
CA GLY A 149 8.93 6.37 1.50
C GLY A 149 8.18 5.36 0.65
N ALA A 150 7.71 4.24 1.21
CA ALA A 150 6.94 3.23 0.48
C ALA A 150 5.68 3.83 -0.17
N PHE A 151 4.94 4.67 0.56
CA PHE A 151 3.77 5.37 0.01
C PHE A 151 4.12 6.37 -1.09
N ARG A 152 5.30 7.00 -1.04
CA ARG A 152 5.74 7.84 -2.16
C ARG A 152 6.03 7.01 -3.39
N LYS A 153 6.61 5.81 -3.26
CA LYS A 153 6.81 4.95 -4.43
C LYS A 153 5.47 4.49 -5.03
N LEU A 154 4.50 4.16 -4.18
CA LEU A 154 3.14 3.83 -4.60
C LEU A 154 2.49 5.00 -5.36
N GLN A 155 2.51 6.21 -4.78
CA GLN A 155 2.04 7.46 -5.42
C GLN A 155 2.65 7.59 -6.82
N MET A 156 3.99 7.64 -6.91
CA MET A 156 4.70 7.90 -8.17
C MET A 156 4.39 6.86 -9.25
N GLU A 157 4.19 5.58 -8.89
CA GLU A 157 3.82 4.55 -9.88
C GLU A 157 2.39 4.69 -10.38
N LEU A 158 1.45 5.05 -9.51
CA LEU A 158 0.05 5.27 -9.90
C LEU A 158 -0.11 6.56 -10.72
N ASP A 159 0.59 7.63 -10.36
CA ASP A 159 0.59 8.88 -11.15
C ASP A 159 1.13 8.68 -12.56
N LYS A 160 2.15 7.83 -12.75
CA LYS A 160 2.60 7.46 -14.11
C LYS A 160 1.51 6.81 -14.94
N VAL A 161 0.63 6.01 -14.33
CA VAL A 161 -0.51 5.39 -15.05
C VAL A 161 -1.56 6.45 -15.35
N ILE A 162 -1.84 7.36 -14.41
CA ILE A 162 -2.75 8.50 -14.64
C ILE A 162 -2.26 9.38 -15.79
N ASP A 163 -0.97 9.72 -15.83
CA ASP A 163 -0.37 10.52 -16.91
C ASP A 163 -0.44 9.81 -18.27
N GLN A 164 -0.29 8.49 -18.30
CA GLN A 164 -0.49 7.69 -19.52
C GLN A 164 -1.93 7.80 -20.04
N VAL A 165 -2.93 7.70 -19.15
CA VAL A 165 -4.34 7.87 -19.54
C VAL A 165 -4.60 9.30 -20.03
N LYS A 166 -4.04 10.32 -19.36
CA LYS A 166 -4.13 11.73 -19.80
C LYS A 166 -3.53 11.94 -21.19
N ALA A 167 -2.45 11.24 -21.50
CA ALA A 167 -1.82 11.23 -22.82
C ALA A 167 -2.61 10.43 -23.88
N GLY A 168 -3.74 9.82 -23.50
CA GLY A 168 -4.65 9.15 -24.41
C GLY A 168 -4.44 7.63 -24.55
N LYS A 169 -3.45 7.05 -23.85
CA LYS A 169 -3.24 5.59 -23.83
C LYS A 169 -4.42 4.90 -23.13
N LYS A 170 -4.84 3.72 -23.62
CA LYS A 170 -5.96 2.95 -23.05
C LYS A 170 -5.73 1.44 -23.09
N GLY A 171 -6.44 0.71 -22.23
CA GLY A 171 -6.48 -0.74 -22.30
C GLY A 171 -5.08 -1.36 -22.19
N ALA A 172 -4.73 -2.18 -23.18
CA ALA A 172 -3.42 -2.85 -23.25
C ALA A 172 -2.23 -1.92 -23.56
N GLU A 173 -2.47 -0.66 -23.96
CA GLU A 173 -1.41 0.33 -24.19
C GLU A 173 -0.84 0.89 -22.88
N LEU A 174 -1.56 0.75 -21.76
CA LEU A 174 -1.09 1.20 -20.46
C LEU A 174 0.05 0.31 -19.96
N GLU A 175 1.19 0.94 -19.68
CA GLU A 175 2.30 0.30 -18.98
C GLU A 175 2.00 0.32 -17.49
N LEU A 176 1.55 -0.83 -16.98
CA LEU A 176 1.19 -1.01 -15.57
C LEU A 176 2.43 -1.30 -14.72
N PRO A 177 2.49 -0.83 -13.46
CA PRO A 177 3.66 -0.98 -12.61
C PRO A 177 3.93 -2.46 -12.30
N LYS A 178 5.21 -2.83 -12.21
CA LYS A 178 5.67 -4.15 -11.73
C LYS A 178 6.70 -3.92 -10.63
N LEU A 179 6.22 -3.58 -9.44
CA LEU A 179 7.05 -3.11 -8.33
C LEU A 179 6.94 -4.05 -7.13
N VAL A 180 8.10 -4.46 -6.61
CA VAL A 180 8.21 -5.12 -5.30
C VAL A 180 9.01 -4.19 -4.39
N LEU A 181 8.33 -3.58 -3.43
CA LEU A 181 8.94 -2.70 -2.46
C LEU A 181 9.68 -3.48 -1.38
N ASN A 182 10.87 -3.01 -1.07
CA ASN A 182 11.74 -3.48 0.00
C ASN A 182 12.42 -2.27 0.67
N SER A 183 13.27 -2.52 1.67
CA SER A 183 13.98 -1.46 2.40
C SER A 183 14.87 -0.61 1.48
N ASP A 184 15.49 -1.22 0.47
CA ASP A 184 16.37 -0.55 -0.49
C ASP A 184 15.63 0.46 -1.35
N ASN A 185 14.65 0.00 -2.11
CA ASN A 185 13.98 0.84 -3.09
C ASN A 185 12.96 1.79 -2.47
N SER A 186 12.35 1.44 -1.33
CA SER A 186 11.38 2.31 -0.65
C SER A 186 12.05 3.56 -0.11
N THR A 187 13.23 3.41 0.51
CA THR A 187 13.96 4.51 1.16
C THR A 187 14.86 5.30 0.20
N LYS A 188 15.10 4.79 -1.01
CA LYS A 188 16.01 5.40 -1.98
C LYS A 188 15.53 6.80 -2.39
N GLY A 189 16.36 7.80 -2.13
CA GLY A 189 16.12 9.20 -2.49
C GLY A 189 15.07 9.91 -1.61
N GLU A 190 14.76 9.36 -0.44
CA GLU A 190 13.74 9.89 0.48
C GLU A 190 14.32 10.67 1.68
N PHE A 191 15.64 10.66 1.82
CA PHE A 191 16.35 11.23 2.96
C PHE A 191 17.58 12.00 2.50
N THR A 192 17.82 13.14 3.14
CA THR A 192 19.03 13.96 2.97
C THR A 192 20.09 13.60 4.02
N ASN A 193 19.67 13.16 5.21
CA ASN A 193 20.53 12.72 6.29
C ASN A 193 20.78 11.19 6.22
N PRO A 194 22.04 10.72 6.19
CA PRO A 194 22.33 9.29 6.08
C PRO A 194 21.90 8.47 7.30
N TYR A 195 21.83 9.06 8.50
CA TYR A 195 21.30 8.37 9.69
C TYR A 195 19.78 8.30 9.69
N ALA A 196 19.09 9.29 9.11
CA ALA A 196 17.66 9.20 8.88
C ALA A 196 17.34 8.05 7.91
N LEU A 197 18.11 7.96 6.82
CA LEU A 197 18.05 6.82 5.89
C LEU A 197 18.26 5.48 6.61
N ALA A 198 19.32 5.36 7.42
CA ALA A 198 19.62 4.12 8.14
C ALA A 198 18.47 3.70 9.08
N LYS A 199 17.88 4.66 9.82
CA LYS A 199 16.73 4.41 10.70
C LYS A 199 15.48 3.99 9.92
N ALA A 200 15.19 4.66 8.81
CA ALA A 200 14.06 4.30 7.96
C ALA A 200 14.23 2.91 7.33
N ARG A 201 15.43 2.57 6.89
CA ARG A 201 15.75 1.21 6.40
C ARG A 201 15.51 0.17 7.50
N ALA A 202 16.02 0.42 8.71
CA ALA A 202 15.81 -0.47 9.85
C ALA A 202 14.32 -0.62 10.21
N ALA A 203 13.56 0.48 10.20
CA ALA A 203 12.11 0.44 10.42
C ALA A 203 11.39 -0.42 9.38
N TYR A 204 11.75 -0.29 8.09
CA TYR A 204 11.19 -1.10 7.02
C TYR A 204 11.50 -2.59 7.22
N GLU A 205 12.76 -2.94 7.53
CA GLU A 205 13.17 -4.33 7.77
C GLU A 205 12.43 -4.95 8.96
N ILE A 206 12.29 -4.21 10.06
CA ILE A 206 11.52 -4.66 11.22
C ILE A 206 10.07 -4.92 10.82
N ALA A 207 9.42 -3.96 10.14
CA ALA A 207 8.04 -4.10 9.70
C ALA A 207 7.86 -5.30 8.74
N GLN A 208 8.78 -5.53 7.82
CA GLN A 208 8.78 -6.73 6.97
C GLN A 208 8.89 -8.03 7.80
N ALA A 209 9.74 -8.05 8.83
CA ALA A 209 9.93 -9.23 9.68
C ALA A 209 8.70 -9.54 10.57
N VAL A 210 7.87 -8.55 10.91
CA VAL A 210 6.64 -8.72 11.72
C VAL A 210 5.72 -9.79 11.14
N ALA A 211 5.60 -9.87 9.81
CA ALA A 211 4.75 -10.85 9.15
C ALA A 211 5.11 -12.30 9.54
N GLY A 212 6.40 -12.62 9.63
CA GLY A 212 6.86 -13.97 10.01
C GLY A 212 6.51 -14.32 11.46
N VAL A 213 6.61 -13.35 12.37
CA VAL A 213 6.24 -13.53 13.78
C VAL A 213 4.72 -13.74 13.92
N ASN A 214 3.93 -12.95 13.20
CA ASN A 214 2.48 -13.10 13.19
C ASN A 214 2.01 -14.40 12.53
N VAL A 215 2.67 -14.88 11.47
CA VAL A 215 2.40 -16.21 10.90
C VAL A 215 2.63 -17.32 11.93
N LYS A 216 3.75 -17.24 12.68
CA LYS A 216 4.05 -18.19 13.75
C LYS A 216 2.95 -18.20 14.81
N GLY A 217 2.59 -17.03 15.35
CA GLY A 217 1.58 -16.90 16.40
C GLY A 217 0.15 -17.24 15.93
N CYS A 218 -0.23 -16.85 14.71
CA CYS A 218 -1.59 -17.04 14.21
C CYS A 218 -1.85 -18.44 13.65
N PHE A 219 -0.85 -19.10 13.06
CA PHE A 219 -1.08 -20.34 12.29
C PHE A 219 -0.26 -21.54 12.74
N MET A 220 0.91 -21.34 13.38
CA MET A 220 1.82 -22.45 13.71
C MET A 220 1.75 -22.87 15.18
N THR A 221 1.56 -21.92 16.09
CA THR A 221 1.47 -22.17 17.54
C THR A 221 0.02 -22.38 17.97
N LYS A 222 -0.26 -23.41 18.78
CA LYS A 222 -1.62 -23.80 19.19
C LYS A 222 -2.01 -23.36 20.60
N GLU A 223 -1.09 -23.47 21.57
CA GLU A 223 -1.36 -23.13 22.97
C GLU A 223 -1.47 -21.61 23.16
N TRP A 224 -2.54 -21.15 23.81
CA TRP A 224 -2.84 -19.71 23.92
C TRP A 224 -1.87 -18.97 24.82
N THR A 225 -1.36 -19.62 25.85
CA THR A 225 -0.28 -19.09 26.70
C THR A 225 1.02 -18.88 25.93
N ASP A 226 1.17 -19.54 24.78
CA ASP A 226 2.37 -19.44 23.94
C ASP A 226 2.15 -18.49 22.76
N TYR A 227 1.01 -18.56 22.06
CA TYR A 227 0.79 -17.72 20.88
C TYR A 227 0.44 -16.27 21.23
N VAL A 228 -0.20 -16.00 22.38
CA VAL A 228 -0.59 -14.63 22.76
C VAL A 228 0.65 -13.74 22.94
N PRO A 229 1.69 -14.15 23.70
CA PRO A 229 2.94 -13.39 23.75
C PRO A 229 3.62 -13.20 22.40
N ILE A 230 3.53 -14.20 21.50
CA ILE A 230 4.10 -14.11 20.15
C ILE A 230 3.43 -13.00 19.35
N VAL A 231 2.10 -13.00 19.23
CA VAL A 231 1.38 -11.96 18.47
C VAL A 231 1.52 -10.57 19.11
N ALA A 232 1.56 -10.48 20.45
CA ALA A 232 1.81 -9.23 21.15
C ALA A 232 3.22 -8.68 20.87
N SER A 233 4.26 -9.53 20.92
CA SER A 233 5.63 -9.11 20.59
C SER A 233 5.77 -8.61 19.14
N ALA A 234 4.99 -9.16 18.21
CA ALA A 234 4.96 -8.70 16.82
C ALA A 234 4.42 -7.25 16.71
N HIS A 235 3.47 -6.89 17.56
CA HIS A 235 2.95 -5.52 17.64
C HIS A 235 3.98 -4.56 18.25
N GLU A 236 4.71 -4.98 19.28
CA GLU A 236 5.83 -4.20 19.84
C GLU A 236 6.95 -3.96 18.81
N MET A 237 7.22 -4.94 17.93
CA MET A 237 8.13 -4.75 16.80
C MET A 237 7.63 -3.67 15.84
N MET A 238 6.35 -3.68 15.48
CA MET A 238 5.75 -2.66 14.61
C MET A 238 5.80 -1.27 15.26
N ARG A 239 5.53 -1.19 16.56
CA ARG A 239 5.66 0.05 17.35
C ARG A 239 7.10 0.56 17.39
N ALA A 240 8.09 -0.32 17.57
CA ALA A 240 9.50 0.04 17.52
C ALA A 240 9.92 0.56 16.13
N ALA A 241 9.42 -0.05 15.05
CA ALA A 241 9.61 0.44 13.69
C ALA A 241 9.01 1.84 13.51
N ALA A 242 7.80 2.07 14.01
CA ALA A 242 7.15 3.38 13.96
C ALA A 242 7.96 4.46 14.72
N ASN A 243 8.54 4.13 15.87
CA ASN A 243 9.42 5.02 16.63
C ASN A 243 10.72 5.34 15.88
N LEU A 244 11.31 4.37 15.17
CA LEU A 244 12.48 4.63 14.32
C LEU A 244 12.14 5.58 13.16
N CYS A 245 10.94 5.45 12.59
CA CYS A 245 10.43 6.38 11.59
C CYS A 245 10.26 7.79 12.13
N ASP A 246 9.72 7.96 13.35
CA ASP A 246 9.65 9.28 14.00
C ASP A 246 11.05 9.88 14.19
N GLN A 247 12.01 9.10 14.69
CA GLN A 247 13.39 9.55 14.83
C GLN A 247 14.03 9.94 13.49
N ALA A 248 13.81 9.17 12.42
CA ALA A 248 14.30 9.51 11.09
C ALA A 248 13.68 10.83 10.60
N ARG A 249 12.38 11.01 10.83
CA ARG A 249 11.66 12.23 10.44
C ARG A 249 12.14 13.45 11.21
N GLU A 250 12.41 13.33 12.51
CA GLU A 250 12.99 14.41 13.32
C GLU A 250 14.41 14.77 12.89
N LEU A 251 15.23 13.80 12.48
CA LEU A 251 16.55 14.08 11.90
C LEU A 251 16.45 14.92 10.62
N GLU A 252 15.50 14.60 9.73
CA GLU A 252 15.26 15.42 8.53
C GLU A 252 14.71 16.81 8.90
N LYS A 253 13.86 16.94 9.94
CA LYS A 253 13.42 18.27 10.42
C LYS A 253 14.60 19.09 10.95
N GLY A 254 15.49 18.46 11.71
CA GLY A 254 16.64 19.10 12.33
C GLY A 254 17.63 19.71 11.33
N CYS A 255 17.63 19.26 10.07
CA CYS A 255 18.43 19.82 8.99
C CYS A 255 17.62 20.54 7.90
N ASP A 256 16.34 20.83 8.14
CA ASP A 256 15.41 21.37 7.13
C ASP A 256 15.38 20.55 5.81
N GLY A 257 15.55 19.23 5.94
CA GLY A 257 15.79 18.28 4.86
C GLY A 257 14.56 17.50 4.38
N ILE A 258 13.37 17.77 4.92
CA ILE A 258 12.17 17.00 4.56
C ILE A 258 11.80 17.18 3.09
N ILE A 259 11.97 16.12 2.30
CA ILE A 259 11.46 16.08 0.93
C ILE A 259 9.93 16.00 0.95
N ARG A 260 9.27 16.88 0.21
CA ARG A 260 7.81 16.93 0.00
C ARG A 260 7.52 16.95 -1.49
N LYS A 261 6.53 16.16 -1.91
CA LYS A 261 6.13 16.04 -3.32
C LYS A 261 4.61 16.17 -3.51
N PRO A 262 4.02 17.37 -3.28
CA PRO A 262 2.58 17.55 -3.44
C PRO A 262 2.18 17.61 -4.92
N HIS A 263 0.91 17.31 -5.19
CA HIS A 263 0.32 17.56 -6.50
C HIS A 263 -0.02 19.03 -6.68
N LYS A 264 -0.02 19.54 -7.91
CA LYS A 264 -0.79 20.73 -8.29
C LYS A 264 -2.22 20.33 -8.63
N LYS A 265 -3.12 21.31 -8.77
CA LYS A 265 -4.48 21.12 -9.30
C LYS A 265 -4.53 20.41 -10.66
N THR A 266 -3.50 20.58 -11.48
CA THR A 266 -3.35 19.95 -12.80
C THR A 266 -2.82 18.51 -12.76
N GLY A 267 -2.54 18.00 -11.55
CA GLY A 267 -1.97 16.68 -11.30
C GLY A 267 -0.45 16.60 -11.38
N GLU A 268 0.24 17.65 -11.81
CA GLU A 268 1.71 17.69 -11.80
C GLU A 268 2.26 17.52 -10.38
N ILE A 269 3.23 16.62 -10.22
CA ILE A 269 3.97 16.47 -8.96
C ILE A 269 5.10 17.51 -8.93
N VAL A 270 5.04 18.42 -7.97
CA VAL A 270 6.11 19.37 -7.68
C VAL A 270 6.93 18.94 -6.47
N SER A 271 8.08 19.56 -6.24
CA SER A 271 8.99 19.16 -5.16
C SER A 271 9.49 20.34 -4.34
N LYS A 272 9.70 20.12 -3.05
CA LYS A 272 10.48 21.01 -2.17
C LYS A 272 11.15 20.24 -1.06
N VAL A 273 12.17 20.85 -0.47
CA VAL A 273 12.90 20.33 0.70
C VAL A 273 12.74 21.28 1.88
N ALA A 274 13.26 22.51 1.76
CA ALA A 274 13.19 23.51 2.83
C ALA A 274 11.75 23.80 3.27
N LEU A 275 11.53 24.00 4.57
CA LEU A 275 10.22 24.23 5.16
C LEU A 275 9.59 25.52 4.60
N ILE A 276 10.35 26.61 4.57
CA ILE A 276 9.91 27.91 4.06
C ILE A 276 10.41 28.12 2.63
N SER A 277 9.70 27.49 1.70
CA SER A 277 9.88 27.63 0.25
C SER A 277 8.57 27.27 -0.47
N LYS A 278 8.45 27.59 -1.76
CA LYS A 278 7.35 27.06 -2.57
C LYS A 278 7.78 25.74 -3.22
N PRO A 279 6.88 24.77 -3.39
CA PRO A 279 7.16 23.61 -4.22
C PRO A 279 7.19 24.03 -5.70
N GLU A 280 8.22 23.58 -6.41
CA GLU A 280 8.48 23.88 -7.83
C GLU A 280 8.37 22.63 -8.70
#